data_AF-A0A2G2XL88-F1
#
_entry.id   AF-A0A2G2XL88-F1
#
_cell.length_a   1.000
_cell.length_b   1.000
_cell.length_c   1.000
_cell.angle_alpha   90.00
_cell.angle_beta   90.00
_cell.angle_gamma   90.00
#
_symmetry.space_group_name_H-M   'P 1'
#
loop_
_entity.id
_entity.type
_entity.pdbx_description
1 polymer ?
#
loop_
_entity_poly.entity_id
_entity_poly.type
_entity_poly.pdbx_seq_one_letter_code
_entity_poly.pdbx_strand_id
1 'polypeptide(L)'
;MLIIIRIVLLFQGNSLLRILNVAAFAVSGYASTEGRHCKPFNPLLGETYEADFPEKGIRFFSEKVSHHPTLIACHCEGRGWKFWADSNLKSKFWGRSIQLDPVGTLTLEFDDGEIFQWSKVTTSIYNLILGKIYCDHHGIMHIRGNRQYSCKLKFKEPSIIERNPHQVHGFVEDVSGKKVSTLFGKWNESMHYINGEWASKPKDLSDSSLLWKRNNPPLNLTRYNLSSFAITLNELTPGLKDKLPPTDSRLRPDQRHLENGEYDKANSEKLRLETRQRMSRKLQDNGWRPRWFQREGEDGTFRYTGGYWEARETGTWDGCPNIFGEIDQDLLNAFEGS
;
A
#
# COMPACT_ATOMS: atom_id res chain seq x y z
N MET A 1 4.08 -0.51 -3.31
CA MET A 1 2.72 0.03 -3.09
C MET A 1 1.67 -1.05 -2.91
N LEU A 2 1.88 -2.28 -3.37
CA LEU A 2 1.08 -3.42 -2.90
C LEU A 2 1.58 -3.90 -1.52
N ILE A 3 1.22 -3.16 -0.48
CA ILE A 3 1.18 -3.65 0.91
C ILE A 3 -0.13 -3.16 1.52
N ILE A 4 -1.22 -3.58 0.89
CA ILE A 4 -2.59 -3.55 1.41
C ILE A 4 -3.10 -4.84 0.75
N ILE A 5 -3.10 -5.99 1.40
CA ILE A 5 -4.08 -6.38 2.40
C ILE A 5 -3.52 -7.67 3.00
N ARG A 6 -3.18 -7.69 4.28
CA ARG A 6 -3.12 -8.97 4.98
C ARG A 6 -3.51 -8.84 6.44
N ILE A 7 -4.73 -8.37 6.64
CA ILE A 7 -5.54 -8.80 7.77
C ILE A 7 -6.90 -9.14 7.18
N VAL A 8 -7.37 -10.37 7.40
CA VAL A 8 -8.81 -10.63 7.38
C VAL A 8 -9.32 -9.89 8.61
N LEU A 9 -9.81 -8.67 8.38
CA LEU A 9 -10.19 -7.79 9.47
C LEU A 9 -11.47 -8.32 10.08
N LEU A 10 -11.34 -9.05 11.19
CA LEU A 10 -12.45 -9.24 12.12
C LEU A 10 -12.58 -7.97 12.94
N PHE A 11 -13.16 -6.93 12.34
CA PHE A 11 -13.55 -5.71 13.06
C PHE A 11 -14.83 -5.90 13.88
N GLN A 12 -15.05 -7.12 14.37
CA GLN A 12 -16.14 -7.42 15.28
C GLN A 12 -15.77 -6.92 16.67
N GLY A 13 -16.70 -6.23 17.34
CA GLY A 13 -16.49 -5.70 18.68
C GLY A 13 -17.09 -4.31 18.88
N ASN A 14 -17.00 -3.82 20.11
CA ASN A 14 -17.36 -2.44 20.44
C ASN A 14 -16.41 -1.42 19.76
N SER A 15 -16.77 -0.14 19.78
CA SER A 15 -16.00 0.93 19.11
C SER A 15 -14.53 1.01 19.56
N LEU A 16 -14.22 0.65 20.81
CA LEU A 16 -12.84 0.62 21.30
C LEU A 16 -12.02 -0.50 20.64
N LEU A 17 -12.55 -1.73 20.62
CA LEU A 17 -11.86 -2.85 19.97
C LEU A 17 -11.69 -2.61 18.46
N ARG A 18 -12.66 -1.93 17.84
CA ARG A 18 -12.58 -1.54 16.43
C ARG A 18 -11.39 -0.63 16.16
N ILE A 19 -11.23 0.48 16.88
CA ILE A 19 -10.07 1.36 16.66
C ILE A 19 -8.73 0.70 17.02
N LEU A 20 -8.70 -0.18 18.02
CA LEU A 20 -7.50 -0.97 18.33
C LEU A 20 -7.10 -1.89 17.17
N ASN A 21 -8.07 -2.57 16.55
CA ASN A 21 -7.84 -3.37 15.35
C ASN A 21 -7.44 -2.52 14.13
N VAL A 22 -7.99 -1.31 13.97
CA VAL A 22 -7.58 -0.36 12.92
C VAL A 22 -6.13 0.09 13.13
N ALA A 23 -5.74 0.37 14.38
CA ALA A 23 -4.36 0.71 14.72
C ALA A 23 -3.39 -0.44 14.39
N ALA A 24 -3.74 -1.67 14.75
CA ALA A 24 -2.95 -2.84 14.40
C ALA A 24 -2.88 -3.06 12.88
N PHE A 25 -3.98 -2.86 12.15
CA PHE A 25 -4.02 -2.88 10.68
C PHE A 25 -3.07 -1.87 10.06
N ALA A 26 -3.12 -0.61 10.51
CA ALA A 26 -2.26 0.45 10.01
C ALA A 26 -0.77 0.15 10.23
N VAL A 27 -0.39 -0.40 11.40
CA VAL A 27 0.99 -0.81 11.69
C VAL A 27 1.41 -2.04 10.87
N SER A 28 0.53 -3.02 10.70
CA SER A 28 0.84 -4.26 9.97
C SER A 28 1.29 -4.03 8.52
N GLY A 29 0.87 -2.91 7.92
CA GLY A 29 1.26 -2.49 6.57
C GLY A 29 2.75 -2.19 6.42
N TYR A 30 3.50 -2.08 7.51
CA TYR A 30 4.95 -1.90 7.49
C TYR A 30 5.72 -3.22 7.63
N ALA A 31 5.14 -4.27 8.22
CA ALA A 31 5.86 -5.49 8.57
C ALA A 31 6.54 -6.19 7.37
N SER A 32 5.96 -6.04 6.17
CA SER A 32 6.49 -6.67 4.96
C SER A 32 7.62 -5.90 4.28
N THR A 33 8.00 -4.71 4.78
CA THR A 33 9.17 -3.97 4.27
C THR A 33 10.49 -4.55 4.78
N GLU A 34 10.45 -5.26 5.91
CA GLU A 34 11.62 -5.89 6.55
C GLU A 34 12.38 -6.77 5.56
N GLY A 35 13.67 -6.47 5.37
CA GLY A 35 14.57 -7.19 4.45
C GLY A 35 14.26 -7.04 2.95
N ARG A 36 13.30 -6.18 2.55
CA ARG A 36 13.01 -5.91 1.13
C ARG A 36 13.80 -4.70 0.65
N HIS A 37 14.95 -4.97 0.02
CA HIS A 37 15.90 -3.92 -0.40
C HIS A 37 15.70 -3.46 -1.85
N CYS A 38 14.87 -4.15 -2.63
CA CYS A 38 14.67 -3.86 -4.04
C CYS A 38 13.57 -2.82 -4.26
N LYS A 39 13.81 -1.88 -5.17
CA LYS A 39 12.81 -0.92 -5.63
C LYS A 39 11.71 -1.65 -6.41
N PRO A 40 10.42 -1.44 -6.12
CA PRO A 40 9.34 -1.98 -6.95
C PRO A 40 9.31 -1.29 -8.32
N PHE A 41 8.69 -1.94 -9.31
CA PHE A 41 8.41 -1.30 -10.60
C PHE A 41 7.53 -0.07 -10.38
N ASN A 42 7.84 1.02 -11.10
CA ASN A 42 6.94 2.17 -11.18
C ASN A 42 5.85 1.80 -12.20
N PRO A 43 4.55 1.75 -11.82
CA PRO A 43 3.50 1.41 -12.76
C PRO A 43 3.47 2.39 -13.95
N LEU A 44 2.93 1.99 -15.09
CA LEU A 44 2.64 2.91 -16.21
C LEU A 44 1.40 3.75 -15.92
N LEU A 45 1.24 4.91 -16.55
CA LEU A 45 0.01 5.70 -16.42
C LEU A 45 -1.18 4.87 -16.94
N GLY A 46 -2.24 4.73 -16.13
CA GLY A 46 -3.38 3.85 -16.43
C GLY A 46 -3.14 2.37 -16.17
N GLU A 47 -1.98 1.97 -15.65
CA GLU A 47 -1.75 0.59 -15.20
C GLU A 47 -2.66 0.26 -14.02
N THR A 48 -3.29 -0.92 -14.07
CA THR A 48 -4.25 -1.39 -13.06
C THR A 48 -3.75 -2.64 -12.37
N TYR A 49 -4.30 -2.93 -11.20
CA TYR A 49 -4.11 -4.21 -10.53
C TYR A 49 -5.36 -4.60 -9.72
N GLU A 50 -5.84 -5.82 -9.91
CA GLU A 50 -6.87 -6.43 -9.06
C GLU A 50 -6.33 -7.52 -8.12
N ALA A 51 -7.00 -7.70 -6.98
CA ALA A 51 -6.91 -8.91 -6.19
C ALA A 51 -8.28 -9.28 -5.62
N ASP A 52 -8.81 -10.41 -6.06
CA ASP A 52 -10.10 -10.96 -5.66
C ASP A 52 -9.85 -12.19 -4.77
N PHE A 53 -10.23 -12.11 -3.50
CA PHE A 53 -10.13 -13.19 -2.51
C PHE A 53 -11.54 -13.52 -1.96
N PRO A 54 -12.38 -14.23 -2.73
CA PRO A 54 -13.77 -14.53 -2.34
C PRO A 54 -13.87 -15.27 -1.01
N GLU A 55 -12.90 -16.14 -0.70
CA GLU A 55 -12.85 -16.91 0.54
C GLU A 55 -12.69 -16.00 1.77
N LYS A 56 -12.07 -14.83 1.59
CA LYS A 56 -11.95 -13.78 2.62
C LYS A 56 -13.04 -12.72 2.51
N GLY A 57 -13.84 -12.76 1.44
CA GLY A 57 -14.78 -11.70 1.07
C GLY A 57 -14.07 -10.36 0.85
N ILE A 58 -12.93 -10.38 0.16
CA ILE A 58 -12.11 -9.19 -0.10
C ILE A 58 -11.97 -9.01 -1.61
N ARG A 59 -12.25 -7.79 -2.09
CA ARG A 59 -11.98 -7.35 -3.47
C ARG A 59 -11.14 -6.08 -3.42
N PHE A 60 -9.96 -6.10 -4.02
CA PHE A 60 -9.07 -4.97 -4.14
C PHE A 60 -8.90 -4.58 -5.59
N PHE A 61 -8.87 -3.28 -5.83
CA PHE A 61 -8.59 -2.71 -7.13
C PHE A 61 -7.74 -1.45 -7.00
N SER A 62 -6.84 -1.23 -7.95
CA SER A 62 -6.01 -0.03 -8.01
C SER A 62 -5.69 0.39 -9.43
N GLU A 63 -5.46 1.68 -9.63
CA GLU A 63 -5.07 2.29 -10.90
C GLU A 63 -4.02 3.37 -10.66
N LYS A 64 -3.00 3.45 -11.51
CA LYS A 64 -2.10 4.60 -11.53
C LYS A 64 -2.78 5.79 -12.22
N VAL A 65 -3.32 6.67 -11.40
CA VAL A 65 -4.14 7.84 -11.78
C VAL A 65 -3.34 9.10 -12.13
N SER A 66 -2.04 9.14 -11.86
CA SER A 66 -1.18 10.24 -12.30
C SER A 66 0.28 9.83 -12.37
N HIS A 67 1.05 10.40 -13.31
CA HIS A 67 2.49 10.20 -13.38
C HIS A 67 3.28 11.34 -12.71
N HIS A 68 2.84 12.59 -12.85
CA HIS A 68 3.48 13.75 -12.24
C HIS A 68 2.46 14.67 -11.52
N PRO A 69 2.33 14.57 -10.18
CA PRO A 69 3.03 13.63 -9.29
C PRO A 69 2.61 12.17 -9.53
N THR A 70 3.43 11.21 -9.10
CA THR A 70 3.07 9.78 -9.20
C THR A 70 2.01 9.48 -8.15
N LEU A 71 0.77 9.29 -8.59
CA LEU A 71 -0.37 8.94 -7.74
C LEU A 71 -0.94 7.62 -8.22
N ILE A 72 -1.22 6.76 -7.25
CA ILE A 72 -2.02 5.57 -7.47
C ILE A 72 -3.17 5.58 -6.48
N ALA A 73 -4.37 5.41 -7.02
CA ALA A 73 -5.59 5.25 -6.26
C ALA A 73 -5.89 3.77 -6.07
N CYS A 74 -6.51 3.43 -4.95
CA CYS A 74 -6.99 2.09 -4.67
C CYS A 74 -8.33 2.12 -3.94
N HIS A 75 -9.08 1.06 -4.14
CA HIS A 75 -10.35 0.78 -3.49
C HIS A 75 -10.36 -0.69 -3.10
N CYS A 76 -10.89 -0.97 -1.91
CA CYS A 76 -11.00 -2.31 -1.37
C CYS A 76 -12.34 -2.46 -0.68
N GLU A 77 -13.01 -3.56 -0.97
CA GLU A 77 -14.25 -3.95 -0.33
C GLU A 77 -14.00 -5.19 0.49
N GLY A 78 -14.51 -5.19 1.72
CA GLY A 78 -14.47 -6.30 2.64
C GLY A 78 -15.85 -6.58 3.23
N ARG A 79 -15.94 -7.61 4.07
CA ARG A 79 -17.19 -7.92 4.80
C ARG A 79 -17.44 -6.86 5.87
N GLY A 80 -18.40 -5.97 5.66
CA GLY A 80 -18.80 -4.96 6.65
C GLY A 80 -17.98 -3.66 6.61
N TRP A 81 -17.12 -3.50 5.60
CA TRP A 81 -16.23 -2.34 5.49
C TRP A 81 -15.75 -2.08 4.06
N LYS A 82 -15.36 -0.82 3.81
CA LYS A 82 -14.71 -0.36 2.60
C LYS A 82 -13.45 0.41 2.96
N PHE A 83 -12.45 0.33 2.10
CA PHE A 83 -11.18 1.04 2.26
C PHE A 83 -10.80 1.69 0.94
N TRP A 84 -10.33 2.93 1.00
CA TRP A 84 -9.77 3.60 -0.17
C TRP A 84 -8.62 4.51 0.24
N ALA A 85 -7.74 4.76 -0.72
CA ALA A 85 -6.65 5.70 -0.58
C ALA A 85 -6.14 6.10 -1.96
N ASP A 86 -5.63 7.32 -2.07
CA ASP A 86 -4.59 7.63 -3.03
C ASP A 86 -3.26 7.79 -2.31
N SER A 87 -2.18 7.42 -3.00
CA SER A 87 -0.86 7.54 -2.43
C SER A 87 0.13 8.12 -3.44
N ASN A 88 0.85 9.13 -2.95
CA ASN A 88 2.06 9.66 -3.54
C ASN A 88 3.22 9.41 -2.58
N LEU A 89 4.44 9.39 -3.10
CA LEU A 89 5.66 9.19 -2.32
C LEU A 89 6.67 10.27 -2.68
N LYS A 90 6.93 11.18 -1.74
CA LYS A 90 7.99 12.18 -1.90
C LYS A 90 9.31 11.60 -1.40
N SER A 91 10.34 11.62 -2.24
CA SER A 91 11.67 11.11 -1.89
C SER A 91 12.68 12.24 -1.69
N LYS A 92 13.50 12.15 -0.65
CA LYS A 92 14.65 13.04 -0.40
C LYS A 92 15.92 12.20 -0.23
N PHE A 93 16.98 12.53 -0.97
CA PHE A 93 18.28 11.87 -0.86
C PHE A 93 19.20 12.66 0.07
N TRP A 94 19.73 12.00 1.09
CA TRP A 94 20.61 12.57 2.12
C TRP A 94 22.03 12.02 2.03
N GLY A 95 22.49 11.62 0.84
CA GLY A 95 23.82 11.05 0.61
C GLY A 95 23.91 9.57 0.99
N ARG A 96 23.82 9.25 2.28
CA ARG A 96 23.93 7.86 2.79
C ARG A 96 22.58 7.17 3.01
N SER A 97 21.49 7.93 2.92
CA SER A 97 20.13 7.46 3.11
C SER A 97 19.16 8.13 2.14
N ILE A 98 18.01 7.49 1.93
CA ILE A 98 16.84 8.07 1.26
C ILE A 98 15.71 8.14 2.29
N GLN A 99 15.10 9.30 2.41
CA GLN A 99 13.84 9.49 3.13
C GLN A 99 12.68 9.42 2.15
N LEU A 100 11.66 8.66 2.49
CA LEU A 100 10.42 8.49 1.75
C LEU A 100 9.28 8.98 2.62
N ASP A 101 8.63 10.07 2.20
CA ASP A 101 7.51 10.72 2.86
C ASP A 101 6.21 10.37 2.09
N PRO A 102 5.37 9.45 2.59
CA PRO A 102 4.08 9.16 1.98
C PRO A 102 3.16 10.36 2.09
N VAL A 103 2.45 10.67 1.01
CA VAL A 103 1.43 11.73 0.96
C VAL A 103 0.11 11.12 0.52
N GLY A 104 -0.94 11.41 1.26
CA GLY A 104 -2.28 10.86 1.04
C GLY A 104 -2.95 10.45 2.35
N THR A 105 -4.25 10.25 2.29
CA THR A 105 -5.07 9.80 3.41
C THR A 105 -5.62 8.42 3.09
N LEU A 106 -5.34 7.47 3.98
CA LEU A 106 -5.99 6.18 3.98
C LEU A 106 -7.30 6.31 4.75
N THR A 107 -8.39 5.84 4.16
CA THR A 107 -9.70 5.86 4.81
C THR A 107 -10.28 4.45 4.86
N LEU A 108 -10.80 4.09 6.02
CA LEU A 108 -11.57 2.89 6.26
C LEU A 108 -12.94 3.30 6.78
N GLU A 109 -13.99 2.80 6.15
CA GLU A 109 -15.39 3.03 6.51
C GLU A 109 -16.07 1.69 6.80
N PHE A 110 -16.84 1.66 7.88
CA PHE A 110 -17.69 0.54 8.27
C PHE A 110 -19.11 0.72 7.73
N ASP A 111 -19.84 -0.38 7.55
CA ASP A 111 -21.24 -0.34 7.07
C ASP A 111 -22.18 0.47 7.97
N ASP A 112 -21.83 0.62 9.25
CA ASP A 112 -22.58 1.45 10.19
C ASP A 112 -22.28 2.95 10.05
N GLY A 113 -21.34 3.35 9.18
CA GLY A 113 -20.93 4.74 8.94
C GLY A 113 -19.78 5.24 9.85
N GLU A 114 -19.15 4.38 10.66
CA GLU A 114 -17.91 4.76 11.35
C GLU A 114 -16.75 4.83 10.36
N ILE A 115 -15.98 5.91 10.44
CA ILE A 115 -14.87 6.19 9.54
C ILE A 115 -13.61 6.38 10.37
N PHE A 116 -12.51 5.76 9.94
CA PHE A 116 -11.16 6.02 10.43
C PHE A 116 -10.25 6.48 9.30
N GLN A 117 -9.48 7.53 9.57
CA GLN A 117 -8.54 8.13 8.63
C GLN A 117 -7.15 8.26 9.22
N TRP A 118 -6.13 7.95 8.42
CA TRP A 118 -4.73 8.14 8.82
C TRP A 118 -3.82 8.34 7.61
N SER A 119 -2.66 8.92 7.87
CA SER A 119 -1.55 8.96 6.92
C SER A 119 -0.44 8.01 7.36
N LYS A 120 0.30 7.49 6.38
CA LYS A 120 1.49 6.68 6.65
C LYS A 120 2.62 7.55 7.19
N VAL A 121 3.41 6.99 8.10
CA VAL A 121 4.64 7.59 8.62
C VAL A 121 5.81 7.49 7.64
N THR A 122 6.85 8.30 7.85
CA THR A 122 8.06 8.35 7.04
C THR A 122 8.83 7.03 7.09
N THR A 123 9.43 6.67 5.95
CA THR A 123 10.37 5.55 5.84
C THR A 123 11.74 6.06 5.47
N SER A 124 12.76 5.67 6.21
CA SER A 124 14.17 5.94 5.88
C SER A 124 14.85 4.66 5.42
N ILE A 125 15.57 4.71 4.31
CA ILE A 125 16.40 3.63 3.78
C ILE A 125 17.86 4.03 4.01
N TYR A 126 18.60 3.24 4.77
CA TYR A 126 19.97 3.53 5.20
C TYR A 126 20.99 2.66 4.48
N ASN A 127 22.28 3.01 4.64
CA ASN A 127 23.43 2.26 4.16
C ASN A 127 23.46 2.05 2.64
N LEU A 128 23.11 3.08 1.86
CA LEU A 128 23.10 2.99 0.40
C LEU A 128 24.49 2.85 -0.24
N ILE A 129 25.54 3.22 0.48
CA ILE A 129 26.94 3.19 -0.01
C ILE A 129 27.74 2.06 0.64
N LEU A 130 27.64 1.91 1.96
CA LEU A 130 28.43 0.95 2.74
C LEU A 130 27.58 0.28 3.81
N GLY A 131 27.71 -1.05 3.91
CA GLY A 131 26.98 -1.88 4.86
C GLY A 131 25.72 -2.50 4.27
N LYS A 132 25.00 -3.27 5.10
CA LYS A 132 23.72 -3.87 4.68
C LYS A 132 22.66 -2.77 4.62
N ILE A 133 22.01 -2.63 3.46
CA ILE A 133 20.84 -1.76 3.29
C ILE A 133 19.75 -2.24 4.25
N TYR A 134 19.10 -1.31 4.94
CA TYR A 134 17.90 -1.58 5.73
C TYR A 134 16.96 -0.39 5.68
N CYS A 135 15.69 -0.64 5.98
CA CYS A 135 14.70 0.41 6.12
C CYS A 135 14.17 0.47 7.53
N ASP A 136 13.80 1.65 7.98
CA ASP A 136 13.06 1.84 9.22
C ASP A 136 11.96 2.90 9.06
N HIS A 137 10.99 2.87 9.97
CA HIS A 137 9.79 3.69 9.92
C HIS A 137 9.70 4.52 11.20
N HIS A 138 9.46 5.82 11.04
CA HIS A 138 9.48 6.75 12.16
C HIS A 138 8.51 7.91 11.98
N GLY A 139 8.15 8.53 13.10
CA GLY A 139 7.19 9.63 13.17
C GLY A 139 5.92 9.27 13.93
N ILE A 140 4.93 10.15 13.87
CA ILE A 140 3.66 9.98 14.58
C ILE A 140 2.55 9.72 13.56
N MET A 141 1.89 8.58 13.71
CA MET A 141 0.65 8.26 13.02
C MET A 141 -0.54 8.71 13.87
N HIS A 142 -1.41 9.52 13.29
CA HIS A 142 -2.67 9.92 13.88
C HIS A 142 -3.81 9.21 13.14
N ILE A 143 -4.52 8.33 13.83
CA ILE A 143 -5.73 7.67 13.35
C ILE A 143 -6.92 8.42 13.95
N ARG A 144 -7.65 9.15 13.11
CA ARG A 144 -8.80 9.95 13.52
C ARG A 144 -10.08 9.20 13.18
N GLY A 145 -10.95 9.01 14.17
CA GLY A 145 -12.30 8.52 13.98
C GLY A 145 -13.31 9.67 13.85
N ASN A 146 -14.47 9.43 13.23
CA ASN A 146 -15.60 10.37 13.21
C ASN A 146 -16.56 10.20 14.42
N ARG A 147 -16.28 9.27 15.35
CA ARG A 147 -17.10 8.96 16.52
C ARG A 147 -16.33 9.16 17.84
N GLN A 148 -16.26 8.11 18.67
CA GLN A 148 -15.86 8.21 20.07
C GLN A 148 -14.35 8.24 20.29
N TYR A 149 -13.56 7.68 19.37
CA TYR A 149 -12.15 7.39 19.63
C TYR A 149 -11.22 7.89 18.53
N SER A 150 -10.02 8.26 18.94
CA SER A 150 -8.85 8.50 18.07
C SER A 150 -7.63 7.77 18.64
N CYS A 151 -6.63 7.49 17.80
CA CYS A 151 -5.41 6.82 18.23
C CYS A 151 -4.18 7.58 17.75
N LYS A 152 -3.18 7.71 18.63
CA LYS A 152 -1.86 8.27 18.30
C LYS A 152 -0.82 7.19 18.50
N LEU A 153 -0.07 6.86 17.44
CA LEU A 153 1.01 5.87 17.47
C LEU A 153 2.33 6.55 17.09
N LYS A 154 3.33 6.44 17.97
CA LYS A 154 4.69 6.89 17.73
C LYS A 154 5.55 5.70 17.28
N PHE A 155 6.02 5.77 16.05
CA PHE A 155 7.08 4.92 15.51
C PHE A 155 8.42 5.51 15.94
N LYS A 156 9.17 4.79 16.77
CA LYS A 156 10.37 5.31 17.40
C LYS A 156 11.52 5.34 16.39
N GLU A 157 12.15 6.51 16.24
CA GLU A 157 13.34 6.67 15.41
C GLU A 157 14.48 5.75 15.90
N PRO A 158 15.25 5.13 14.99
CA PRO A 158 16.44 4.38 15.35
C PRO A 158 17.47 5.30 15.98
N SER A 159 17.99 4.89 17.13
CA SER A 159 19.16 5.51 17.75
C SER A 159 20.30 4.49 17.79
N ILE A 160 21.52 4.96 17.55
CA ILE A 160 22.76 4.13 17.56
C ILE A 160 22.94 3.41 18.90
N ILE A 161 22.41 3.98 19.99
CA ILE A 161 22.53 3.45 21.36
C ILE A 161 21.38 2.47 21.68
N GLU A 162 20.29 2.48 20.91
CA GLU A 162 19.09 1.72 21.22
C GLU A 162 19.23 0.23 20.86
N ARG A 163 19.11 -0.63 21.88
CA ARG A 163 19.21 -2.09 21.74
C ARG A 163 17.90 -2.78 21.31
N ASN A 164 16.80 -2.03 21.24
CA ASN A 164 15.48 -2.58 20.92
C ASN A 164 14.85 -1.78 19.78
N PRO A 165 15.14 -2.08 18.51
CA PRO A 165 14.67 -1.30 17.37
C PRO A 165 13.19 -1.53 17.05
N HIS A 166 12.67 -0.75 16.09
CA HIS A 166 11.35 -0.94 15.45
C HIS A 166 10.13 -0.74 16.36
N GLN A 167 10.33 -0.11 17.51
CA GLN A 167 9.26 0.04 18.50
C GLN A 167 8.15 0.97 18.01
N VAL A 168 6.91 0.57 18.31
CA VAL A 168 5.70 1.39 18.14
C VAL A 168 5.00 1.48 19.48
N HIS A 169 4.64 2.68 19.91
CA HIS A 169 3.90 2.91 21.16
C HIS A 169 2.86 3.98 20.96
N GLY A 170 1.76 3.89 21.68
CA GLY A 170 0.71 4.88 21.56
C GLY A 170 -0.44 4.63 22.50
N PHE A 171 -1.53 5.34 22.25
CA PHE A 171 -2.73 5.23 23.05
C PHE A 171 -3.96 5.54 22.20
N VAL A 172 -5.11 5.04 22.67
CA VAL A 172 -6.43 5.47 22.22
C VAL A 172 -6.92 6.54 23.19
N GLU A 173 -7.42 7.65 22.66
CA GLU A 173 -8.09 8.73 23.38
C GLU A 173 -9.57 8.74 23.02
N ASP A 174 -10.43 9.02 24.01
CA ASP A 174 -11.83 9.35 23.76
C ASP A 174 -12.01 10.83 23.39
N VAL A 175 -13.26 11.24 23.11
CA VAL A 175 -13.63 12.63 22.76
C VAL A 175 -13.28 13.67 23.84
N SER A 176 -13.10 13.25 25.10
CA SER A 176 -12.68 14.14 26.19
C SER A 176 -11.15 14.28 26.29
N GLY A 177 -10.41 13.54 25.46
CA GLY A 177 -8.95 13.46 25.52
C GLY A 177 -8.43 12.48 26.59
N LYS A 178 -9.31 11.72 27.25
CA LYS A 178 -8.89 10.71 28.22
C LYS A 178 -8.31 9.51 27.48
N LYS A 179 -7.13 9.05 27.91
CA LYS A 179 -6.51 7.84 27.39
C LYS A 179 -7.23 6.61 27.94
N VAL A 180 -7.84 5.83 27.05
CA VAL A 180 -8.66 4.66 27.40
C VAL A 180 -7.94 3.33 27.16
N SER A 181 -6.88 3.33 26.35
CA SER A 181 -6.04 2.15 26.12
C SER A 181 -4.64 2.57 25.69
N THR A 182 -3.64 1.76 26.04
CA THR A 182 -2.25 1.92 25.60
C THR A 182 -1.90 0.81 24.61
N LEU A 183 -1.30 1.15 23.48
CA LEU A 183 -0.77 0.20 22.50
C LEU A 183 0.76 0.20 22.51
N PHE A 184 1.35 -0.97 22.29
CA PHE A 184 2.80 -1.11 22.18
C PHE A 184 3.19 -2.36 21.40
N GLY A 185 4.40 -2.35 20.84
CA GLY A 185 4.92 -3.48 20.09
C GLY A 185 6.05 -3.09 19.16
N LYS A 186 6.23 -3.87 18.09
CA LYS A 186 7.15 -3.57 17.00
C LYS A 186 6.49 -3.79 15.66
N TRP A 187 6.71 -2.86 14.73
CA TRP A 187 6.08 -2.89 13.41
C TRP A 187 6.48 -4.11 12.57
N ASN A 188 7.61 -4.76 12.89
CA ASN A 188 8.10 -5.95 12.20
C ASN A 188 7.87 -7.28 12.96
N GLU A 189 7.15 -7.26 14.09
CA GLU A 189 6.96 -8.43 14.96
C GLU A 189 5.51 -8.62 15.40
N SER A 190 4.98 -7.71 16.23
CA SER A 190 3.64 -7.82 16.81
C SER A 190 3.18 -6.51 17.47
N MET A 191 1.88 -6.36 17.65
CA MET A 191 1.22 -5.25 18.35
C MET A 191 0.30 -5.77 19.44
N HIS A 192 0.35 -5.14 20.60
CA HIS A 192 -0.42 -5.48 21.80
C HIS A 192 -1.12 -4.23 22.36
N TYR A 193 -2.11 -4.44 23.22
CA TYR A 193 -2.74 -3.38 24.00
C TYR A 193 -3.00 -3.78 25.44
N ILE A 194 -3.14 -2.78 26.30
CA ILE A 194 -3.72 -2.87 27.64
C ILE A 194 -4.85 -1.84 27.79
N ASN A 195 -5.83 -2.14 28.64
CA ASN A 195 -6.87 -1.17 28.99
C ASN A 195 -6.31 -0.11 29.94
N GLY A 196 -6.71 1.15 29.73
CA GLY A 196 -6.28 2.29 30.52
C GLY A 196 -4.91 2.87 30.14
N GLU A 197 -4.47 3.83 30.94
CA GLU A 197 -3.20 4.53 30.78
C GLU A 197 -2.05 3.75 31.43
N TRP A 198 -0.92 3.71 30.74
CA TRP A 198 0.30 3.06 31.20
C TRP A 198 0.92 3.80 32.41
N ALA A 199 0.58 3.36 33.62
CA ALA A 199 1.08 3.97 34.85
C ALA A 199 2.52 3.54 35.22
N SER A 200 2.98 2.36 34.75
CA SER A 200 4.35 1.85 34.95
C SER A 200 4.70 0.81 33.89
N LYS A 201 5.98 0.64 33.55
CA LYS A 201 6.43 -0.43 32.64
C LYS A 201 5.88 -1.77 33.16
N PRO A 202 5.15 -2.57 32.35
CA PRO A 202 4.66 -3.86 32.77
C PRO A 202 5.87 -4.68 33.13
N LYS A 203 5.86 -5.20 34.36
CA LYS A 203 6.85 -6.19 34.77
C LYS A 203 6.72 -7.46 33.92
N ASP A 204 5.53 -7.71 33.35
CA ASP A 204 5.25 -8.84 32.47
C ASP A 204 4.24 -8.50 31.35
N LEU A 205 4.46 -9.07 30.16
CA LEU A 205 3.54 -9.04 29.02
C LEU A 205 2.22 -9.81 29.28
N SER A 206 2.08 -10.46 30.43
CA SER A 206 0.96 -11.34 30.80
C SER A 206 -0.40 -10.64 30.78
N ASP A 207 -0.44 -9.35 31.09
CA ASP A 207 -1.68 -8.58 31.19
C ASP A 207 -2.05 -7.90 29.86
N SER A 208 -1.24 -8.12 28.81
CA SER A 208 -1.46 -7.53 27.50
C SER A 208 -2.23 -8.46 26.57
N SER A 209 -3.05 -7.86 25.73
CA SER A 209 -3.80 -8.57 24.69
C SER A 209 -3.16 -8.37 23.33
N LEU A 210 -2.97 -9.46 22.58
CA LEU A 210 -2.41 -9.44 21.24
C LEU A 210 -3.45 -8.89 20.24
N LEU A 211 -3.08 -7.87 19.46
CA LEU A 211 -3.90 -7.36 18.35
C LEU A 211 -3.45 -7.93 17.01
N TRP A 212 -2.14 -8.06 16.82
CA TRP A 212 -1.57 -8.51 15.56
C TRP A 212 -0.20 -9.12 15.78
N LYS A 213 0.11 -10.18 15.02
CA LYS A 213 1.43 -10.79 14.94
C LYS A 213 1.81 -10.99 13.48
N ARG A 214 3.07 -10.71 13.16
CA ARG A 214 3.63 -10.94 11.84
C ARG A 214 3.57 -12.43 11.48
N ASN A 215 3.21 -12.72 10.24
CA ASN A 215 3.29 -14.07 9.70
C ASN A 215 4.74 -14.54 9.58
N ASN A 216 4.97 -15.82 9.81
CA ASN A 216 6.27 -16.42 9.55
C ASN A 216 6.67 -16.23 8.08
N PRO A 217 7.97 -16.01 7.79
CA PRO A 217 8.45 -16.00 6.42
C PRO A 217 8.18 -17.35 5.73
N PRO A 218 8.12 -17.38 4.38
CA PRO A 218 8.05 -18.65 3.66
C PRO A 218 9.27 -19.52 3.97
N LEU A 219 9.09 -20.85 3.94
CA LEU A 219 10.18 -21.82 4.16
C LEU A 219 11.36 -21.57 3.21
N ASN A 220 11.06 -21.26 1.95
CA ASN A 220 12.05 -20.93 0.93
C ASN A 220 12.06 -19.42 0.70
N LEU A 221 13.09 -18.75 1.20
CA LEU A 221 13.27 -17.31 0.99
C LEU A 221 13.56 -17.02 -0.49
N THR A 222 12.76 -16.16 -1.08
CA THR A 222 13.03 -15.65 -2.44
C THR A 222 14.23 -14.69 -2.43
N ARG A 223 14.87 -14.51 -3.59
CA ARG A 223 15.92 -13.48 -3.80
C ARG A 223 15.49 -12.08 -3.35
N TYR A 224 14.19 -11.76 -3.43
CA TYR A 224 13.63 -10.44 -3.15
C TYR A 224 13.00 -10.33 -1.75
N ASN A 225 13.21 -11.34 -0.89
CA ASN A 225 12.62 -11.45 0.45
C ASN A 225 11.09 -11.24 0.49
N LEU A 226 10.38 -11.79 -0.51
CA LEU A 226 8.93 -11.75 -0.59
C LEU A 226 8.31 -12.58 0.54
N SER A 227 7.23 -12.05 1.14
CA SER A 227 6.37 -12.82 2.02
C SER A 227 5.55 -13.83 1.22
N SER A 228 5.00 -14.87 1.88
CA SER A 228 4.09 -15.82 1.22
C SER A 228 2.92 -15.15 0.52
N PHE A 229 2.44 -14.02 1.06
CA PHE A 229 1.40 -13.23 0.39
C PHE A 229 1.91 -12.48 -0.83
N ALA A 230 3.09 -11.86 -0.74
CA ALA A 230 3.66 -11.12 -1.87
C ALA A 230 3.96 -12.03 -3.07
N ILE A 231 4.31 -13.30 -2.81
CA ILE A 231 4.51 -14.32 -3.85
C ILE A 231 3.24 -14.55 -4.68
N THR A 232 2.06 -14.55 -4.04
CA THR A 232 0.79 -14.81 -4.75
C THR A 232 0.29 -13.61 -5.56
N LEU A 233 0.84 -12.40 -5.35
CA LEU A 233 0.28 -11.19 -5.93
C LEU A 233 0.39 -11.14 -7.45
N ASN A 234 1.49 -11.66 -8.02
CA ASN A 234 1.76 -11.62 -9.46
C ASN A 234 1.52 -12.97 -10.17
N GLU A 235 0.94 -13.93 -9.47
CA GLU A 235 0.58 -15.22 -10.04
C GLU A 235 -0.57 -15.07 -11.05
N LEU A 236 -0.44 -15.70 -12.21
CA LEU A 236 -1.51 -15.88 -13.18
C LEU A 236 -2.08 -17.29 -13.01
N THR A 237 -3.11 -17.43 -12.19
CA THR A 237 -3.80 -18.71 -12.03
C THR A 237 -4.55 -19.10 -13.31
N PRO A 238 -4.81 -20.41 -13.54
CA PRO A 238 -5.55 -20.86 -14.71
C PRO A 238 -6.89 -20.12 -14.88
N GLY A 239 -7.15 -19.59 -16.08
CA GLY A 239 -8.35 -18.82 -16.40
C GLY A 239 -8.41 -17.40 -15.84
N LEU A 240 -7.44 -16.95 -15.03
CA LEU A 240 -7.40 -15.57 -14.56
C LEU A 240 -7.09 -14.61 -15.73
N LYS A 241 -6.13 -14.97 -16.60
CA LYS A 241 -5.70 -14.14 -17.72
C LYS A 241 -6.87 -13.67 -18.61
N ASP A 242 -7.84 -14.55 -18.86
CA ASP A 242 -9.00 -14.26 -19.71
C ASP A 242 -9.99 -13.27 -19.05
N LYS A 243 -9.88 -13.08 -17.73
CA LYS A 243 -10.68 -12.14 -16.94
C LYS A 243 -9.94 -10.83 -16.65
N LEU A 244 -8.70 -10.65 -17.07
CA LEU A 244 -7.94 -9.45 -16.75
C LEU A 244 -8.10 -8.40 -17.87
N PRO A 245 -8.15 -7.10 -17.52
CA PRO A 245 -7.99 -6.05 -18.52
C PRO A 245 -6.57 -6.10 -19.10
N PRO A 246 -6.34 -5.56 -20.31
CA PRO A 246 -5.00 -5.45 -20.90
C PRO A 246 -4.05 -4.55 -20.08
N THR A 247 -4.56 -3.84 -19.08
CA THR A 247 -3.82 -2.96 -18.18
C THR A 247 -3.36 -3.61 -16.87
N ASP A 248 -3.73 -4.87 -16.59
CA ASP A 248 -3.36 -5.52 -15.32
C ASP A 248 -1.85 -5.77 -15.19
N SER A 249 -1.25 -5.40 -14.06
CA SER A 249 0.18 -5.56 -13.80
C SER A 249 0.70 -6.99 -13.99
N ARG A 250 -0.13 -8.04 -13.88
CA ARG A 250 0.31 -9.43 -14.14
C ARG A 250 0.66 -9.69 -15.59
N LEU A 251 0.13 -8.88 -16.51
CA LEU A 251 0.39 -8.92 -17.95
C LEU A 251 1.59 -8.06 -18.36
N ARG A 252 2.19 -7.33 -17.42
CA ARG A 252 3.32 -6.45 -17.66
C ARG A 252 4.60 -7.25 -18.01
N PRO A 253 5.16 -7.10 -19.22
CA PRO A 253 6.17 -8.02 -19.75
C PRO A 253 7.55 -7.91 -19.10
N ASP A 254 8.05 -6.70 -18.81
CA ASP A 254 9.34 -6.50 -18.12
C ASP A 254 9.34 -7.13 -16.72
N GLN A 255 8.24 -6.99 -15.98
CA GLN A 255 8.07 -7.62 -14.67
C GLN A 255 7.98 -9.14 -14.79
N ARG A 256 7.23 -9.67 -15.77
CA ARG A 256 7.12 -11.13 -15.99
C ARG A 256 8.45 -11.77 -16.34
N HIS A 257 9.20 -11.18 -17.26
CA HIS A 257 10.53 -11.67 -17.64
C HIS A 257 11.50 -11.65 -16.46
N LEU A 258 11.46 -10.60 -15.62
CA LEU A 258 12.30 -10.54 -14.41
C LEU A 258 11.97 -11.68 -13.43
N GLU A 259 10.68 -11.98 -13.22
CA GLU A 259 10.25 -13.08 -12.35
C GLU A 259 10.69 -14.45 -12.89
N ASN A 260 10.71 -14.62 -14.21
CA ASN A 260 11.19 -15.85 -14.87
C ASN A 260 12.72 -15.96 -14.94
N GLY A 261 13.47 -14.94 -14.51
CA GLY A 261 14.93 -14.90 -14.61
C GLY A 261 15.47 -14.58 -16.02
N GLU A 262 14.61 -14.09 -16.92
CA GLU A 262 14.95 -13.71 -18.29
C GLU A 262 15.45 -12.25 -18.33
N TYR A 263 16.60 -11.97 -17.72
CA TYR A 263 17.07 -10.61 -17.43
C TYR A 263 17.23 -9.72 -18.68
N ASP A 264 17.75 -10.27 -19.79
CA ASP A 264 17.96 -9.49 -21.02
C ASP A 264 16.63 -9.05 -21.65
N LYS A 265 15.64 -9.97 -21.69
CA LYS A 265 14.28 -9.66 -22.15
C LYS A 265 13.60 -8.64 -21.24
N ALA A 266 13.75 -8.80 -19.92
CA ALA A 266 13.21 -7.86 -18.95
C ALA A 266 13.77 -6.44 -19.15
N ASN A 267 15.08 -6.32 -19.42
CA ASN A 267 15.71 -5.02 -19.66
C ASN A 267 15.27 -4.39 -20.99
N SER A 268 15.15 -5.19 -22.06
CA SER A 268 14.63 -4.74 -23.35
C SER A 268 13.21 -4.20 -23.24
N GLU A 269 12.31 -4.97 -22.61
CA GLU A 269 10.91 -4.57 -22.40
C GLU A 269 10.79 -3.35 -21.49
N LYS A 270 11.63 -3.26 -20.46
CA LYS A 270 11.68 -2.09 -19.59
C LYS A 270 12.00 -0.83 -20.39
N LEU A 271 13.01 -0.87 -21.27
CA LEU A 271 13.38 0.28 -22.09
C LEU A 271 12.23 0.69 -23.03
N ARG A 272 11.55 -0.29 -23.64
CA ARG A 272 10.37 -0.06 -24.50
C ARG A 272 9.24 0.63 -23.74
N LEU A 273 8.89 0.14 -22.55
CA LEU A 273 7.83 0.70 -21.72
C LEU A 273 8.22 2.07 -21.11
N GLU A 274 9.50 2.31 -20.81
CA GLU A 274 9.98 3.62 -20.34
C GLU A 274 9.82 4.72 -21.40
N THR A 275 9.95 4.40 -22.69
CA THR A 275 9.65 5.36 -23.78
C THR A 275 8.20 5.83 -23.72
N ARG A 276 7.25 4.91 -23.49
CA ARG A 276 5.84 5.26 -23.28
C ARG A 276 5.63 6.10 -22.02
N GLN A 277 6.36 5.79 -20.96
CA GLN A 277 6.28 6.54 -19.71
C GLN A 277 6.73 8.01 -19.88
N ARG A 278 7.71 8.30 -20.74
CA ARG A 278 8.15 9.68 -21.04
C ARG A 278 7.03 10.53 -21.65
N MET A 279 6.13 9.92 -22.42
CA MET A 279 4.97 10.61 -23.02
C MET A 279 3.84 10.86 -22.02
N SER A 280 3.89 10.27 -20.81
CA SER A 280 2.80 10.38 -19.82
C SER A 280 2.53 11.81 -19.38
N ARG A 281 3.53 12.70 -19.34
CA ARG A 281 3.32 14.12 -19.06
C ARG A 281 2.44 14.77 -20.11
N LYS A 282 2.85 14.67 -21.38
CA LYS A 282 2.10 15.19 -22.53
C LYS A 282 0.69 14.60 -22.59
N LEU A 283 0.53 13.30 -22.29
CA LEU A 283 -0.80 12.67 -22.21
C LEU A 283 -1.67 13.32 -21.12
N GLN A 284 -1.13 13.53 -19.91
CA GLN A 284 -1.85 14.22 -18.84
C GLN A 284 -2.20 15.66 -19.20
N ASP A 285 -1.26 16.41 -19.78
CA ASP A 285 -1.45 17.79 -20.23
C ASP A 285 -2.52 17.88 -21.34
N ASN A 286 -2.62 16.85 -22.18
CA ASN A 286 -3.63 16.72 -23.24
C ASN A 286 -4.96 16.13 -22.74
N GLY A 287 -5.21 16.14 -21.43
CA GLY A 287 -6.50 15.80 -20.85
C GLY A 287 -6.73 14.32 -20.59
N TRP A 288 -5.68 13.49 -20.53
CA TRP A 288 -5.81 12.10 -20.06
C TRP A 288 -6.43 12.07 -18.67
N ARG A 289 -7.38 11.14 -18.46
CA ARG A 289 -8.04 10.93 -17.17
C ARG A 289 -7.99 9.44 -16.80
N PRO A 290 -7.86 9.13 -15.50
CA PRO A 290 -8.02 7.76 -15.02
C PRO A 290 -9.42 7.24 -15.37
N ARG A 291 -9.50 5.94 -15.58
CA ARG A 291 -10.72 5.31 -16.08
C ARG A 291 -11.70 4.96 -14.97
N TRP A 292 -11.19 4.44 -13.87
CA TRP A 292 -11.99 3.79 -12.84
C TRP A 292 -12.07 4.61 -11.55
N PHE A 293 -11.35 5.73 -11.52
CA PHE A 293 -11.30 6.62 -10.37
C PHE A 293 -11.58 8.06 -10.80
N GLN A 294 -12.27 8.81 -9.96
CA GLN A 294 -12.51 10.24 -10.13
C GLN A 294 -12.02 10.99 -8.90
N ARG A 295 -11.43 12.17 -9.11
CA ARG A 295 -10.98 13.03 -8.02
C ARG A 295 -12.17 13.81 -7.44
N GLU A 296 -12.33 13.79 -6.12
CA GLU A 296 -13.33 14.58 -5.41
C GLU A 296 -12.90 16.06 -5.30
N GLY A 297 -13.25 16.89 -6.29
CA GLY A 297 -12.83 18.29 -6.33
C GLY A 297 -11.33 18.47 -6.63
N GLU A 298 -10.83 19.71 -6.51
CA GLU A 298 -9.45 20.04 -6.90
C GLU A 298 -8.39 19.51 -5.94
N ASP A 299 -8.73 19.28 -4.67
CA ASP A 299 -7.79 18.84 -3.63
C ASP A 299 -8.21 17.55 -2.91
N GLY A 300 -9.36 16.97 -3.27
CA GLY A 300 -9.82 15.73 -2.64
C GLY A 300 -9.15 14.48 -3.18
N THR A 301 -9.51 13.37 -2.55
CA THR A 301 -8.98 12.04 -2.85
C THR A 301 -9.63 11.44 -4.09
N PHE A 302 -8.92 10.54 -4.76
CA PHE A 302 -9.51 9.72 -5.81
C PHE A 302 -10.48 8.67 -5.24
N ARG A 303 -11.68 8.58 -5.82
CA ARG A 303 -12.72 7.62 -5.49
C ARG A 303 -12.98 6.69 -6.65
N TYR A 304 -13.17 5.42 -6.33
CA TYR A 304 -13.59 4.43 -7.30
C TYR A 304 -15.01 4.74 -7.78
N THR A 305 -15.22 4.77 -9.09
CA THR A 305 -16.48 5.19 -9.72
C THR A 305 -17.40 4.02 -10.06
N GLY A 306 -16.99 2.78 -9.81
CA GLY A 306 -17.68 1.59 -10.32
C GLY A 306 -17.28 1.23 -11.76
N GLY A 307 -17.86 0.16 -12.28
CA GLY A 307 -17.69 -0.30 -13.66
C GLY A 307 -16.55 -1.30 -13.87
N TYR A 308 -15.54 -1.35 -13.01
CA TYR A 308 -14.42 -2.29 -13.18
C TYR A 308 -14.86 -3.74 -12.99
N TRP A 309 -15.53 -4.02 -11.86
CA TRP A 309 -15.98 -5.37 -11.53
C TRP A 309 -17.09 -5.84 -12.47
N GLU A 310 -17.95 -4.93 -12.92
CA GLU A 310 -19.00 -5.19 -13.90
C GLU A 310 -18.41 -5.56 -15.27
N ALA A 311 -17.41 -4.81 -15.74
CA ALA A 311 -16.65 -5.14 -16.95
C ALA A 311 -15.89 -6.47 -16.82
N ARG A 312 -15.36 -6.75 -15.61
CA ARG A 312 -14.69 -8.01 -15.29
C ARG A 312 -15.61 -9.21 -15.35
N GLU A 313 -16.85 -9.06 -14.86
CA GLU A 313 -17.84 -10.14 -14.84
C GLU A 313 -18.26 -10.57 -16.25
N THR A 314 -18.33 -9.62 -17.20
CA THR A 314 -18.64 -9.89 -18.61
C THR A 314 -17.42 -10.17 -19.49
N GLY A 315 -16.20 -9.89 -19.01
CA GLY A 315 -14.97 -10.00 -19.78
C GLY A 315 -14.84 -8.95 -20.89
N THR A 316 -15.59 -7.85 -20.81
CA THR A 316 -15.63 -6.81 -21.86
C THR A 316 -14.83 -5.59 -21.42
N TRP A 317 -13.68 -5.38 -22.06
CA TRP A 317 -12.75 -4.29 -21.73
C TRP A 317 -12.77 -3.15 -22.74
N ASP A 318 -13.92 -2.88 -23.35
CA ASP A 318 -14.08 -1.84 -24.37
C ASP A 318 -13.50 -0.52 -23.89
N GLY A 319 -12.63 0.12 -24.67
CA GLY A 319 -11.98 1.39 -24.28
C GLY A 319 -10.81 1.26 -23.29
N CYS A 320 -10.41 0.04 -22.86
CA CYS A 320 -9.19 -0.12 -22.07
C CYS A 320 -7.98 -0.03 -23.01
N PRO A 321 -7.04 0.90 -22.77
CA PRO A 321 -5.86 1.01 -23.61
C PRO A 321 -4.96 -0.21 -23.44
N ASN A 322 -4.38 -0.70 -24.53
CA ASN A 322 -3.28 -1.66 -24.45
C ASN A 322 -1.99 -0.92 -24.07
N ILE A 323 -1.73 -0.79 -22.77
CA ILE A 323 -0.59 -0.02 -22.25
C ILE A 323 0.75 -0.74 -22.33
N PHE A 324 0.73 -2.07 -22.52
CA PHE A 324 1.92 -2.89 -22.66
C PHE A 324 2.25 -3.24 -24.12
N GLY A 325 1.33 -3.04 -25.06
CA GLY A 325 1.55 -3.28 -26.48
C GLY A 325 2.57 -2.34 -27.12
N GLU A 326 2.80 -2.53 -28.42
CA GLU A 326 3.65 -1.62 -29.21
C GLU A 326 3.11 -0.20 -29.19
N ILE A 327 4.03 0.77 -29.28
CA ILE A 327 3.68 2.18 -29.35
C ILE A 327 3.30 2.49 -30.79
N ASP A 328 2.08 3.00 -31.00
CA ASP A 328 1.65 3.46 -32.32
C ASP A 328 2.62 4.52 -32.86
N GLN A 329 3.05 4.36 -34.10
CA GLN A 329 3.99 5.25 -34.75
C GLN A 329 3.37 6.64 -34.96
N ASP A 330 2.05 6.73 -35.11
CA ASP A 330 1.32 7.99 -35.18
C ASP A 330 1.30 8.72 -33.82
N LEU A 331 1.19 7.97 -32.72
CA LEU A 331 1.36 8.54 -31.38
C LEU A 331 2.78 9.09 -31.23
N LEU A 332 3.81 8.32 -31.60
CA LEU A 332 5.21 8.78 -31.53
C LEU A 332 5.43 10.06 -32.34
N ASN A 333 4.97 10.10 -33.59
CA ASN A 333 5.12 11.25 -34.48
C ASN A 333 4.39 12.49 -33.95
N ALA A 334 3.20 12.33 -33.38
CA ALA A 334 2.45 13.43 -32.76
C ALA A 334 3.17 14.03 -31.55
N PHE A 335 4.00 13.24 -30.84
CA PHE A 335 4.76 13.71 -29.68
C PHE A 335 6.17 14.22 -30.02
N GLU A 336 6.75 13.83 -31.15
CA GLU A 336 8.03 14.36 -31.64
C GLU A 336 7.86 15.68 -32.41
N GLY A 337 6.70 15.92 -33.02
CA GLY A 337 6.38 17.14 -33.78
C GLY A 337 5.84 18.33 -32.95
N SER A 338 5.73 18.21 -31.63
CA SER A 338 5.13 19.20 -30.71
C SER A 338 6.12 19.77 -29.70
#